data_AF-A0A9D1G812-F1
#
_entry.id   AF-A0A9D1G812-F1
#
_cell.length_a   1.000
_cell.length_b   1.000
_cell.length_c   1.000
_cell.angle_alpha   90.00
_cell.angle_beta   90.00
_cell.angle_gamma   90.00
#
_symmetry.space_group_name_H-M   'P 1'
#
loop_
_entity.id
_entity.type
_entity.pdbx_description
1 polymer ?
#
loop_
_entity_poly.entity_id
_entity_poly.type
_entity_poly.pdbx_seq_one_letter_code
_entity_poly.pdbx_strand_id
1 'polypeptide(L)'
;AITNCIPLFGPYISGIPIVLISFLTSTQSGVTALIIIISMQVIDGNIIQPLIMKNILYLHPLENVLGISILTTLFGIVGMIISPVVVTSIKILSKHIKMYRHEDKKEVEAFKNQKNLN
;
A
#
# COMPACT_ATOMS: atom_id res chain seq x y z
N ALA A 1 -4.65 3.27 -18.27
CA ALA A 1 -4.99 3.43 -16.83
C ALA A 1 -5.55 2.15 -16.19
N ILE A 2 -6.24 1.27 -16.93
CA ILE A 2 -6.89 0.05 -16.39
C ILE A 2 -5.89 -1.08 -16.05
N THR A 3 -4.73 -1.12 -16.71
CA THR A 3 -3.72 -2.20 -16.56
C THR A 3 -3.07 -2.26 -15.18
N ASN A 4 -3.13 -1.18 -14.38
CA ASN A 4 -2.54 -1.12 -13.03
C ASN A 4 -3.48 -1.58 -11.90
N CYS A 5 -4.74 -1.92 -12.17
CA CYS A 5 -5.63 -2.59 -11.20
C CYS A 5 -5.36 -4.11 -11.10
N ILE A 6 -4.64 -4.67 -12.07
CA ILE A 6 -4.35 -6.11 -12.20
C ILE A 6 -3.27 -6.67 -11.24
N PRO A 7 -2.31 -5.92 -10.65
CA PRO A 7 -1.18 -6.51 -9.92
C PRO A 7 -1.58 -7.46 -8.77
N LEU A 8 -2.71 -7.18 -8.11
CA LEU A 8 -3.21 -8.02 -7.01
C LEU A 8 -3.90 -9.29 -7.50
N PHE A 9 -4.56 -9.26 -8.65
CA PHE A 9 -5.27 -10.40 -9.21
C PHE A 9 -4.38 -11.28 -10.08
N GLY A 10 -3.30 -10.73 -10.63
CA GLY A 10 -2.36 -11.44 -11.50
C GLY A 10 -1.90 -12.79 -10.95
N PRO A 11 -1.40 -12.87 -9.71
CA PRO A 11 -0.95 -14.14 -9.12
C PRO A 11 -2.08 -15.15 -8.86
N TYR A 12 -3.28 -14.68 -8.49
CA TYR A 12 -4.42 -15.57 -8.28
C TYR A 12 -4.99 -16.09 -9.60
N ILE A 13 -5.12 -15.21 -10.61
CA ILE A 13 -5.62 -15.56 -11.93
C ILE A 13 -4.62 -16.47 -12.67
N SER A 14 -3.31 -16.26 -12.53
CA SER A 14 -2.29 -17.11 -13.14
C SER A 14 -2.04 -18.39 -12.34
N GLY A 15 -2.17 -18.36 -11.02
CA GLY A 15 -1.93 -19.52 -10.16
C GLY A 15 -2.93 -20.65 -10.36
N ILE A 16 -4.20 -20.31 -10.61
CA ILE A 16 -5.27 -21.28 -10.86
C ILE A 16 -4.96 -22.22 -12.04
N PRO A 17 -4.69 -21.74 -13.27
CA PRO A 17 -4.38 -22.63 -14.39
C PRO A 17 -3.07 -23.41 -14.19
N ILE A 18 -2.07 -22.84 -13.51
CA ILE A 18 -0.81 -23.53 -13.21
C ILE A 18 -1.04 -24.75 -12.31
N VAL A 19 -1.82 -24.59 -11.24
CA VAL A 19 -2.20 -25.71 -10.36
C VAL A 19 -3.02 -26.73 -11.13
N LEU A 20 -4.00 -26.29 -11.93
CA LEU A 20 -4.87 -27.18 -12.69
C LEU A 20 -4.08 -28.05 -13.68
N ILE A 21 -3.19 -27.44 -14.46
CA ILE A 21 -2.30 -28.15 -15.39
C ILE A 21 -1.36 -29.10 -14.64
N SER A 22 -0.86 -28.69 -13.47
CA SER A 22 0.04 -29.52 -12.67
C SER A 22 -0.65 -30.77 -12.12
N PHE A 23 -1.94 -30.69 -11.80
CA PHE A 23 -2.77 -31.85 -11.44
C PHE A 23 -3.07 -32.78 -12.61
N LEU A 24 -3.20 -32.24 -13.83
CA LEU A 24 -3.38 -33.05 -15.04
C LEU A 24 -2.15 -33.89 -15.38
N THR A 25 -0.95 -33.42 -15.02
CA THR A 25 0.29 -34.18 -15.20
C THR A 25 0.46 -35.28 -14.15
N SER A 26 0.22 -34.98 -12.87
CA SER A 26 0.35 -35.93 -11.76
C SER A 26 -0.24 -35.33 -10.48
N THR A 27 -0.88 -36.16 -9.66
CA THR A 27 -1.39 -35.76 -8.34
C THR A 27 -0.28 -35.20 -7.45
N GLN A 28 0.92 -35.80 -7.52
CA GLN A 28 2.08 -35.35 -6.74
C GLN A 28 2.52 -33.95 -7.19
N SER A 29 2.62 -33.70 -8.51
CA SER A 29 3.01 -32.38 -9.03
C SER A 29 1.96 -31.31 -8.75
N GLY A 30 0.67 -31.65 -8.82
CA GLY A 30 -0.43 -30.75 -8.48
C GLY A 30 -0.37 -30.26 -7.03
N VAL A 31 -0.17 -31.19 -6.08
CA VAL A 31 -0.03 -30.86 -4.66
C VAL A 31 1.22 -30.01 -4.40
N THR A 32 2.35 -30.36 -5.01
CA THR A 32 3.58 -29.55 -4.86
C THR A 32 3.41 -28.14 -5.41
N ALA A 33 2.83 -27.98 -6.60
CA ALA A 33 2.57 -26.67 -7.19
C ALA A 33 1.63 -25.82 -6.32
N LEU A 34 0.56 -26.42 -5.80
CA LEU A 34 -0.38 -25.74 -4.91
C LEU A 34 0.30 -25.19 -3.65
N ILE A 35 1.14 -26.01 -2.99
CA ILE A 35 1.87 -25.60 -1.78
C ILE A 35 2.83 -24.44 -2.08
N ILE A 36 3.55 -24.52 -3.21
CA ILE A 36 4.49 -23.48 -3.62
C ILE A 36 3.77 -22.15 -3.87
N ILE A 37 2.67 -22.15 -4.64
CA ILE A 37 1.92 -20.93 -4.95
C ILE A 37 1.32 -20.32 -3.69
N ILE A 38 0.71 -21.12 -2.81
CA ILE A 38 0.16 -20.61 -1.55
C ILE A 38 1.27 -20.00 -0.69
N SER A 39 2.40 -20.70 -0.54
CA SER A 39 3.53 -20.21 0.26
C SER A 39 4.06 -18.89 -0.29
N MET A 40 4.19 -18.78 -1.62
CA MET A 40 4.63 -17.55 -2.28
C MET A 40 3.64 -16.41 -2.03
N GLN A 41 2.33 -16.65 -2.14
CA GLN A 41 1.31 -15.62 -1.88
C GLN A 41 1.32 -15.14 -0.42
N VAL A 42 1.57 -16.04 0.54
CA VAL A 42 1.71 -15.65 1.95
C VAL A 42 2.95 -14.79 2.15
N ILE A 43 4.09 -15.14 1.53
CA ILE A 43 5.32 -14.36 1.63
C ILE A 43 5.15 -12.97 1.00
N ASP A 44 4.58 -12.90 -0.20
CA ASP A 44 4.31 -11.64 -0.89
C ASP A 44 3.39 -10.74 -0.05
N GLY A 45 2.28 -11.29 0.45
CA GLY A 45 1.27 -10.55 1.21
C GLY A 45 1.73 -10.11 2.59
N ASN A 46 2.38 -11.01 3.35
CA ASN A 46 2.64 -10.78 4.77
C ASN A 46 4.06 -10.33 5.09
N ILE A 47 5.02 -10.51 4.18
CA ILE A 47 6.42 -10.17 4.42
C ILE A 47 6.87 -9.07 3.47
N ILE A 48 6.76 -9.30 2.16
CA ILE A 48 7.30 -8.39 1.15
C ILE A 48 6.54 -7.05 1.15
N GLN A 49 5.21 -7.07 1.15
CA GLN A 49 4.40 -5.85 1.22
C GLN A 49 4.73 -4.93 2.41
N PRO A 50 4.74 -5.39 3.68
CA PRO A 50 5.09 -4.53 4.80
C PRO A 50 6.56 -4.11 4.81
N LEU A 51 7.48 -4.96 4.35
CA LEU A 51 8.89 -4.58 4.20
C LEU A 51 9.08 -3.43 3.21
N ILE A 52 8.38 -3.48 2.07
CA ILE A 52 8.37 -2.38 1.09
C ILE A 52 7.73 -1.13 1.68
N MET A 53 6.59 -1.27 2.38
CA MET A 53 5.84 -0.14 2.91
C MET A 53 6.56 0.59 4.06
N LYS A 54 7.35 -0.14 4.86
CA LYS A 54 8.08 0.37 6.04
C LYS A 54 8.93 1.61 5.75
N ASN A 55 9.52 1.72 4.56
CA ASN A 55 10.45 2.81 4.23
C ASN A 55 9.79 4.05 3.63
N ILE A 56 8.52 3.98 3.22
CA ILE A 56 7.94 4.97 2.30
C ILE A 56 6.86 5.79 2.98
N LEU A 57 6.06 5.18 3.86
CA LEU A 57 4.82 5.79 4.33
C LEU A 57 4.52 5.36 5.77
N TYR A 58 4.75 6.27 6.73
CA TYR A 58 4.12 6.23 8.05
C TYR A 58 2.62 6.56 7.93
N LEU A 59 1.90 5.80 7.12
CA LEU A 59 0.46 5.84 7.06
C LEU A 59 -0.04 5.04 8.26
N HIS A 60 -0.69 5.72 9.20
CA HIS A 60 -1.29 5.03 10.32
C HIS A 60 -2.44 4.18 9.75
N PRO A 61 -2.45 2.84 9.91
CA PRO A 61 -3.50 1.98 9.35
C PRO A 61 -4.92 2.43 9.72
N LEU A 62 -5.04 3.07 10.90
CA LEU A 62 -6.25 3.71 11.38
C LEU A 62 -6.85 4.73 10.40
N GLU A 63 -6.04 5.56 9.72
CA GLU A 63 -6.53 6.58 8.79
C GLU A 63 -7.23 5.95 7.58
N ASN A 64 -6.68 4.84 7.08
CA ASN A 64 -7.30 4.09 5.99
C ASN A 64 -8.59 3.41 6.46
N VAL A 65 -8.62 2.79 7.64
CA VAL A 65 -9.84 2.16 8.18
C VAL A 65 -10.95 3.19 8.37
N LEU A 66 -10.62 4.37 8.94
CA LEU A 66 -11.58 5.47 9.10
C LEU A 66 -12.08 5.99 7.76
N GLY A 67 -11.19 6.19 6.79
CA GLY A 67 -11.58 6.62 5.45
C GLY A 67 -12.47 5.59 4.74
N ILE A 68 -12.16 4.29 4.85
CA ILE A 68 -13.00 3.22 4.30
C ILE A 68 -14.39 3.28 4.94
N SER A 69 -14.49 3.41 6.26
CA SER A 69 -15.79 3.48 6.95
C SER A 69 -16.65 4.64 6.46
N ILE A 70 -16.05 5.84 6.32
CA ILE A 70 -16.74 7.05 5.86
C ILE A 70 -17.17 6.91 4.39
N LEU A 71 -16.25 6.56 3.49
CA LEU A 71 -16.56 6.46 2.06
C LEU A 71 -17.51 5.30 1.74
N THR A 72 -17.42 4.19 2.48
CA THR A 72 -18.33 3.05 2.30
C THR A 72 -19.76 3.43 2.69
N THR A 73 -19.94 4.24 3.73
CA THR A 73 -21.28 4.72 4.13
C THR A 73 -21.89 5.66 3.07
N LEU A 74 -21.06 6.45 2.38
CA LEU A 74 -21.50 7.41 1.37
C LEU A 74 -21.73 6.80 -0.03
N PHE A 75 -20.84 5.90 -0.46
CA PHE A 75 -20.79 5.37 -1.83
C PHE A 75 -20.91 3.84 -1.90
N GLY A 76 -21.15 3.16 -0.77
CA GLY A 76 -21.23 1.71 -0.69
C GLY A 76 -19.92 1.02 -1.09
N ILE A 77 -20.06 -0.07 -1.86
CA ILE A 77 -18.93 -0.88 -2.34
C ILE A 77 -17.94 -0.06 -3.17
N VAL A 78 -18.43 0.91 -3.95
CA VAL A 78 -17.56 1.79 -4.74
C VAL A 78 -16.66 2.60 -3.82
N GLY A 79 -17.21 3.13 -2.72
CA GLY A 79 -16.47 3.86 -1.69
C GLY A 79 -15.36 3.04 -1.04
N MET A 80 -15.61 1.75 -0.80
CA MET A 80 -14.60 0.84 -0.25
C MET A 80 -13.39 0.67 -1.18
N ILE A 81 -13.61 0.56 -2.49
CA ILE A 81 -12.54 0.36 -3.48
C ILE A 81 -11.71 1.64 -3.65
N ILE A 82 -12.35 2.81 -3.68
CA ILE A 82 -11.65 4.08 -3.95
C ILE A 82 -10.98 4.69 -2.71
N SER A 83 -11.43 4.31 -1.50
CA SER A 83 -10.99 4.92 -0.25
C SER A 83 -9.46 4.93 -0.06
N PRO A 84 -8.72 3.82 -0.26
CA PRO A 84 -7.26 3.83 -0.07
C PRO A 84 -6.54 4.87 -0.93
N VAL A 85 -7.01 5.09 -2.16
CA VAL A 85 -6.43 6.10 -3.07
C VAL A 85 -6.69 7.50 -2.52
N VAL A 86 -7.94 7.81 -2.17
CA VAL A 86 -8.34 9.14 -1.68
C VAL A 86 -7.63 9.48 -0.38
N VAL A 87 -7.64 8.58 0.61
CA VAL A 87 -7.01 8.79 1.92
C VAL A 87 -5.51 9.02 1.76
N THR A 88 -4.85 8.20 0.95
CA THR A 88 -3.40 8.33 0.71
C THR A 88 -3.06 9.64 0.01
N SER A 89 -3.84 10.07 -0.99
CA SER A 89 -3.65 11.36 -1.67
C SER A 89 -3.76 12.54 -0.71
N ILE A 90 -4.80 12.58 0.14
CA ILE A 90 -4.99 13.64 1.13
C ILE A 90 -3.83 13.67 2.14
N LYS A 91 -3.38 12.49 2.58
CA LYS A 91 -2.29 12.38 3.54
C LYS A 91 -0.95 12.85 2.97
N ILE A 92 -0.64 12.48 1.73
CA ILE A 92 0.56 12.93 1.03
C ILE A 92 0.54 14.46 0.89
N LEU A 93 -0.59 15.03 0.46
CA LEU A 93 -0.74 16.48 0.33
C LEU A 93 -0.53 17.20 1.68
N SER A 94 -1.16 16.67 2.75
CA SER A 94 -1.01 17.20 4.11
C SER A 94 0.44 17.13 4.61
N LYS A 95 1.15 16.05 4.30
CA LYS A 95 2.56 15.88 4.65
C LYS A 95 3.44 16.89 3.90
N HIS A 96 3.17 17.10 2.61
CA HIS A 96 3.92 18.05 1.80
C HIS A 96 3.75 19.49 2.29
N ILE A 97 2.52 19.91 2.63
CA ILE A 97 2.25 21.24 3.18
C ILE A 97 2.94 21.43 4.55
N LYS A 98 2.91 20.42 5.42
CA LYS A 98 3.58 20.49 6.73
C LYS A 98 5.10 20.56 6.60
N MET A 99 5.68 19.88 5.62
CA MET A 99 7.13 19.87 5.40
C MET A 99 7.63 21.26 5.00
N TYR A 100 6.97 21.93 4.05
CA TYR A 100 7.29 23.31 3.66
C TYR A 100 7.25 24.28 4.86
N ARG A 101 6.24 24.15 5.72
CA ARG A 101 6.10 25.01 6.89
C ARG A 101 7.21 24.85 7.94
N HIS A 102 7.92 23.72 7.93
CA HIS A 102 9.02 23.47 8.86
C HIS A 102 10.37 23.96 8.36
N GLU A 103 10.58 24.07 7.04
CA GLU A 103 11.80 24.67 6.46
C GLU A 103 11.86 26.18 6.73
N ASP A 104 10.77 26.91 6.48
CA ASP A 104 10.71 28.36 6.72
C ASP A 104 10.96 28.73 8.19
N LYS A 105 10.49 27.91 9.14
CA LYS A 105 10.68 28.18 10.58
C LYS A 105 12.13 28.02 11.01
N LYS A 106 12.85 27.04 10.46
CA LYS A 106 14.26 26.81 10.80
C LYS A 106 15.14 27.92 10.24
N GLU A 107 14.84 28.41 9.05
CA GLU A 107 15.58 29.51 8.43
C GLU A 107 15.39 30.81 9.23
N VAL A 108 14.16 31.13 9.62
CA VAL A 108 13.86 32.31 10.45
C VAL A 108 14.49 32.23 11.85
N GLU A 109 14.55 31.04 12.47
CA GLU A 109 15.25 30.85 13.75
C GLU A 109 16.77 30.96 13.63
N ALA A 110 17.37 30.47 12.54
CA ALA A 110 18.80 30.61 12.26
C ALA A 110 19.20 32.09 12.07
N PHE A 111 18.39 32.86 11.33
CA PHE A 111 18.59 34.30 11.16
C PHE A 111 18.46 35.08 12.48
N LYS A 112 17.52 34.70 13.37
CA LYS A 112 17.38 35.32 14.70
C LYS A 112 18.57 35.03 15.60
N ASN A 113 19.10 33.80 15.60
CA ASN A 113 20.24 33.44 16.43
C ASN A 113 21.53 34.15 15.99
N GLN A 114 21.78 34.28 14.68
CA GLN A 114 22.92 35.07 14.18
C GLN A 114 22.83 36.54 14.58
N LYS A 115 21.63 37.12 14.57
CA LYS A 115 21.43 38.53 14.93
C LYS A 115 21.60 38.81 16.44
N ASN A 116 21.40 37.82 17.30
CA ASN A 116 21.61 37.94 18.75
C ASN A 116 23.08 37.70 19.18
N LEU A 117 23.94 37.24 18.26
CA LEU A 117 25.37 36.99 18.49
C LEU A 117 26.28 38.16 18.09
N ASN A 118 25.72 39.20 17.45
CA ASN A 118 26.38 40.47 17.10
C ASN A 118 25.80 41.62 17.94
#